data_AF-A0A1E1VZG5-F1
#
_entry.id   AF-A0A1E1VZG5-F1
#
_cell.length_a   1.000
_cell.length_b   1.000
_cell.length_c   1.000
_cell.angle_alpha   90.00
_cell.angle_beta   90.00
_cell.angle_gamma   90.00
#
_symmetry.space_group_name_H-M   'P 1'
#
loop_
_entity.id
_entity.type
_entity.pdbx_description
1 polymer ?
#
loop_
_entity_poly.entity_id
_entity_poly.type
_entity_poly.pdbx_seq_one_letter_code
_entity_poly.pdbx_strand_id
1 'polypeptide(L)'
;LALVARGHYADTDAYLAHAHLAPHAANILLLTTQHIFMVRAIGSNSWHAEWVVRLDDLVAVPTIRDDKLILVVKQDELVNYFATDEKAIEVPDPEVRAWLQAKIECALILALEDKRVPTEDKV
;
A
#
# COMPACT_ATOMS: atom_id res chain seq x y z
N LEU A 1 -14.05 -3.21 10.62
CA LEU A 1 -13.52 -1.88 10.27
C LEU A 1 -12.44 -1.55 11.30
N ALA A 2 -11.18 -1.69 10.92
CA ALA A 2 -10.05 -1.71 11.85
C ALA A 2 -9.56 -0.28 12.13
N LEU A 3 -9.54 0.10 13.40
CA LEU A 3 -8.92 1.34 13.85
C LEU A 3 -7.41 1.23 13.60
N VAL A 4 -6.80 2.19 12.90
CA VAL A 4 -5.34 2.29 12.80
C VAL A 4 -4.83 2.77 14.16
N ALA A 5 -4.74 1.85 15.12
CA ALA A 5 -4.25 2.15 16.45
C ALA A 5 -2.75 2.41 16.39
N ARG A 6 -2.33 3.58 16.91
CA ARG A 6 -0.94 3.97 17.16
C ARG A 6 -0.18 2.80 17.79
N GLY A 7 0.75 2.19 17.04
CA GLY A 7 1.71 1.21 17.58
C GLY A 7 1.67 -0.18 16.96
N HIS A 8 0.63 -0.57 16.22
CA HIS A 8 0.53 -1.94 15.69
C HIS A 8 1.49 -2.27 14.53
N TYR A 9 1.91 -1.25 13.77
CA TYR A 9 2.84 -1.38 12.64
C TYR A 9 4.16 -0.62 12.89
N ALA A 10 4.30 0.02 14.05
CA ALA A 10 5.44 0.88 14.35
C ALA A 10 6.76 0.11 14.56
N ASP A 11 6.66 -1.18 14.90
CA ASP A 11 7.82 -2.05 15.15
C ASP A 11 8.23 -2.88 13.91
N THR A 12 7.31 -3.10 12.96
CA THR A 12 7.54 -3.98 11.79
C THR A 12 7.67 -3.24 10.46
N ASP A 13 7.10 -2.04 10.36
CA ASP A 13 6.98 -1.33 9.08
C ASP A 13 7.66 0.04 9.17
N ALA A 14 8.59 0.30 8.25
CA ALA A 14 9.16 1.64 8.10
C ALA A 14 8.26 2.48 7.19
N TYR A 15 7.89 3.66 7.66
CA TYR A 15 7.15 4.64 6.87
C TYR A 15 8.02 5.10 5.68
N LEU A 16 7.50 4.99 4.45
CA LEU A 16 8.20 5.39 3.23
C LEU A 16 7.64 6.69 2.65
N ALA A 17 6.31 6.77 2.51
CA ALA A 17 5.68 7.88 1.81
C ALA A 17 4.19 7.99 2.16
N HIS A 18 3.62 9.18 2.00
CA HIS A 18 2.18 9.37 1.88
C HIS A 18 1.86 10.28 0.69
N ALA A 19 0.69 10.06 0.09
CA ALA A 19 0.17 10.87 -0.99
C ALA A 19 -1.29 11.24 -0.71
N HIS A 20 -1.62 12.51 -0.88
CA HIS A 20 -3.00 12.96 -0.91
C HIS A 20 -3.56 12.72 -2.31
N LEU A 21 -4.66 11.98 -2.39
CA LEU A 21 -5.20 11.56 -3.68
C LEU A 21 -6.04 12.66 -4.35
N ALA A 22 -6.54 13.64 -3.60
CA ALA A 22 -7.06 14.88 -4.18
C ALA A 22 -7.02 16.03 -3.16
N PRO A 23 -7.03 17.30 -3.60
CA PRO A 23 -7.06 18.48 -2.72
C PRO A 23 -8.29 18.54 -1.79
N HIS A 24 -9.37 17.88 -2.17
CA HIS A 24 -10.64 17.81 -1.41
C HIS A 24 -11.02 16.38 -1.01
N ALA A 25 -10.26 15.37 -1.44
CA ALA A 25 -10.51 14.02 -1.00
C ALA A 25 -9.83 13.81 0.36
N ALA A 26 -10.61 13.40 1.35
CA ALA A 26 -10.11 12.93 2.63
C ALA A 26 -9.30 11.61 2.52
N ASN A 27 -8.99 11.17 1.30
CA ASN A 27 -8.33 9.91 1.02
C ASN A 27 -6.81 10.14 0.89
N ILE A 28 -6.06 9.50 1.76
CA ILE A 28 -4.62 9.58 1.87
C ILE A 28 -4.10 8.17 1.70
N LEU A 29 -3.22 7.98 0.73
CA LEU A 29 -2.50 6.74 0.59
C LEU A 29 -1.23 6.82 1.43
N LEU A 30 -1.00 5.83 2.26
CA LEU A 30 0.19 5.70 3.09
C LEU A 30 0.92 4.42 2.69
N LEU A 31 2.20 4.59 2.36
CA LEU A 31 3.09 3.53 1.91
C LEU A 31 4.14 3.27 2.98
N THR A 32 4.30 2.00 3.31
CA THR A 32 5.36 1.49 4.18
C THR A 32 6.20 0.46 3.45
N THR A 33 7.25 -0.04 4.07
CA THR A 33 8.11 -1.10 3.52
C THR A 33 7.42 -2.44 3.34
N GLN A 34 6.31 -2.68 4.04
CA GLN A 34 5.60 -3.98 4.02
C GLN A 34 4.14 -3.88 3.59
N HIS A 35 3.50 -2.71 3.77
CA HIS A 35 2.08 -2.52 3.57
C HIS A 35 1.73 -1.19 2.88
N ILE A 36 0.66 -1.23 2.10
CA ILE A 36 0.00 -0.08 1.47
C ILE A 36 -1.33 0.11 2.19
N PHE A 37 -1.51 1.28 2.78
CA PHE A 37 -2.71 1.66 3.51
C PHE A 37 -3.46 2.75 2.73
N MET A 38 -4.74 2.53 2.50
CA MET A 38 -5.64 3.58 2.05
C MET A 38 -6.39 4.09 3.27
N VAL A 39 -6.16 5.34 3.64
CA VAL A 39 -6.73 5.94 4.85
C VAL A 39 -7.66 7.06 4.45
N ARG A 40 -8.86 7.07 5.03
CA ARG A 40 -9.85 8.12 4.87
C ARG A 40 -10.00 8.89 6.17
N ALA A 41 -9.81 10.21 6.13
CA ALA A 41 -10.15 11.05 7.26
C ALA A 41 -11.68 11.14 7.41
N ILE A 42 -12.21 10.68 8.54
CA ILE A 42 -13.63 10.75 8.88
C ILE A 42 -13.76 11.73 10.05
N GLY A 43 -13.71 13.03 9.73
CA GLY A 43 -13.79 14.12 10.70
C GLY A 43 -12.45 14.69 11.16
N SER A 44 -12.48 15.57 12.17
CA SER A 44 -11.35 16.42 12.56
C SER A 44 -10.16 15.68 13.19
N ASN A 45 -10.35 14.48 13.73
CA ASN A 45 -9.31 13.78 14.50
C ASN A 45 -9.30 12.25 14.31
N SER A 46 -10.03 11.70 13.34
CA SER A 46 -10.12 10.25 13.13
C SER A 46 -9.78 9.86 11.71
N TRP A 47 -8.87 8.89 11.60
CA TRP A 47 -8.38 8.34 10.34
C TRP A 47 -8.79 6.87 10.29
N HIS A 48 -9.48 6.50 9.22
CA HIS A 48 -10.01 5.16 9.05
C HIS A 48 -9.33 4.48 7.88
N ALA A 49 -8.67 3.33 8.10
CA ALA A 49 -8.15 2.53 6.99
C ALA A 49 -9.33 1.93 6.21
N GLU A 50 -9.50 2.38 4.98
CA GLU A 50 -10.49 1.85 4.05
C GLU A 50 -10.11 0.42 3.62
N TRP A 51 -8.85 0.23 3.28
CA TRP A 51 -8.27 -1.07 3.00
C TRP A 51 -6.76 -1.05 3.26
N VAL A 52 -6.20 -2.23 3.48
CA VAL A 52 -4.76 -2.46 3.68
C VAL A 52 -4.37 -3.61 2.78
N VAL A 53 -3.27 -3.45 2.04
CA VAL A 53 -2.71 -4.45 1.14
C VAL A 53 -1.26 -4.67 1.52
N ARG A 54 -0.82 -5.93 1.64
CA ARG A 54 0.60 -6.23 1.86
C ARG A 54 1.34 -6.13 0.52
N LEU A 55 2.55 -5.61 0.54
CA LEU A 55 3.42 -5.58 -0.65
C LEU A 55 3.72 -6.99 -1.16
N ASP A 56 3.72 -7.99 -0.28
CA ASP A 56 3.91 -9.39 -0.66
C ASP A 56 2.72 -9.99 -1.43
N ASP A 57 1.51 -9.46 -1.19
CA ASP A 57 0.31 -9.89 -1.89
C ASP A 57 0.17 -9.21 -3.26
N LEU A 58 1.00 -8.19 -3.57
CA LEU A 58 1.00 -7.59 -4.90
C LEU A 58 1.50 -8.59 -5.94
N VAL A 59 0.70 -8.82 -6.98
CA VAL A 59 1.08 -9.69 -8.11
C VAL A 59 2.19 -9.05 -8.94
N ALA A 60 2.14 -7.72 -9.11
CA ALA A 60 3.04 -6.96 -9.95
C ALA A 60 3.08 -5.49 -9.50
N VAL A 61 4.04 -4.74 -10.05
CA VAL A 61 4.10 -3.29 -9.89
C VAL A 61 2.77 -2.64 -10.32
N PRO A 62 2.33 -1.58 -9.62
CA PRO A 62 1.08 -0.92 -9.94
C PRO A 62 1.15 -0.32 -11.35
N THR A 63 0.07 -0.47 -12.11
CA THR A 63 0.01 -0.03 -13.50
C THR A 63 -0.89 1.19 -13.62
N ILE A 64 -0.45 2.19 -14.38
CA ILE A 64 -1.27 3.35 -14.70
C ILE A 64 -2.20 2.98 -15.85
N ARG A 65 -3.52 3.07 -15.63
CA ARG A 65 -4.53 2.95 -16.68
C ARG A 65 -5.42 4.18 -16.65
N ASP A 66 -5.47 4.89 -17.77
CA ASP A 66 -6.21 6.15 -17.93
C ASP A 66 -5.77 7.17 -16.85
N ASP A 67 -6.66 7.42 -15.88
CA ASP A 67 -6.47 8.30 -14.74
C ASP A 67 -6.55 7.55 -13.40
N LYS A 68 -6.17 6.27 -13.40
CA LYS A 68 -6.16 5.43 -12.19
C LYS A 68 -4.85 4.67 -12.07
N LEU A 69 -4.37 4.54 -10.83
CA LEU A 69 -3.31 3.61 -10.47
C LEU A 69 -3.96 2.29 -10.07
N ILE A 70 -3.67 1.22 -10.81
CA ILE A 70 -4.24 -0.10 -10.59
C ILE A 70 -3.23 -0.97 -9.84
N LEU A 71 -3.62 -1.46 -8.67
CA LEU A 71 -2.87 -2.46 -7.91
C LEU A 71 -3.55 -3.81 -8.08
N VAL A 72 -2.79 -4.82 -8.48
CA VAL A 72 -3.28 -6.19 -8.62
C VAL A 72 -2.79 -6.99 -7.43
N VAL A 73 -3.72 -7.48 -6.60
CA VAL A 73 -3.43 -8.18 -5.35
C VAL A 73 -3.90 -9.62 -5.45
N LYS A 74 -3.07 -10.56 -5.00
CA LYS A 74 -3.44 -11.98 -4.83
C LYS A 74 -4.42 -12.07 -3.67
N GLN A 75 -5.57 -12.68 -3.90
CA GLN A 75 -6.51 -12.96 -2.82
C GLN A 75 -6.16 -14.32 -2.17
N ASP A 76 -6.17 -14.36 -0.84
CA ASP A 76 -5.78 -15.53 -0.03
C ASP A 76 -6.67 -16.77 -0.32
N GLU A 77 -6.04 -17.94 -0.32
CA GLU A 77 -6.44 -19.21 -0.97
C GLU A 77 -7.75 -19.87 -0.46
N LEU A 78 -8.48 -19.27 0.49
CA LEU A 78 -9.61 -19.95 1.13
C LEU A 78 -10.95 -19.84 0.38
N VAL A 79 -11.07 -18.98 -0.64
CA VAL A 79 -12.37 -18.75 -1.30
C VAL A 79 -12.35 -18.78 -2.83
N ASN A 80 -11.22 -18.54 -3.52
CA ASN A 80 -11.16 -18.70 -4.98
C ASN A 80 -9.72 -18.73 -5.53
N TYR A 81 -9.30 -19.86 -6.12
CA TYR A 81 -7.96 -20.11 -6.67
C TYR A 81 -7.56 -19.26 -7.90
N PHE A 82 -8.45 -18.40 -8.41
CA PHE A 82 -8.21 -17.60 -9.64
C PHE A 82 -8.65 -16.13 -9.55
N ALA A 83 -9.04 -15.64 -8.38
CA ALA A 83 -9.50 -14.26 -8.23
C ALA A 83 -8.35 -13.34 -7.78
N THR A 84 -7.81 -12.54 -8.69
CA THR A 84 -6.98 -11.37 -8.33
C THR A 84 -7.90 -10.19 -8.02
N ASP A 85 -7.70 -9.53 -6.89
CA ASP A 85 -8.42 -8.31 -6.54
C ASP A 85 -7.68 -7.10 -7.13
N GLU A 86 -8.39 -6.30 -7.91
CA GLU A 86 -7.85 -5.07 -8.49
C GLU A 86 -8.30 -3.86 -7.66
N LYS A 87 -7.34 -3.18 -7.02
CA LYS A 87 -7.59 -1.89 -6.36
C LYS A 87 -7.26 -0.76 -7.32
N ALA A 88 -8.29 -0.05 -7.78
CA ALA A 88 -8.14 1.15 -8.57
C ALA A 88 -8.09 2.39 -7.66
N ILE A 89 -7.04 3.19 -7.81
CA ILE A 89 -6.84 4.45 -7.08
C ILE A 89 -6.89 5.61 -8.05
N GLU A 90 -7.86 6.47 -7.86
CA GLU A 90 -8.01 7.68 -8.66
C GLU A 90 -7.05 8.76 -8.16
N VAL A 91 -6.09 9.12 -9.01
CA VAL A 91 -5.13 10.20 -8.76
C VAL A 91 -5.28 11.16 -9.94
N PRO A 92 -5.80 12.38 -9.77
CA PRO A 92 -5.98 13.31 -10.89
C PRO A 92 -4.65 13.88 -11.39
N ASP A 93 -3.64 13.93 -10.53
CA ASP A 93 -2.33 14.49 -10.85
C ASP A 93 -1.40 13.42 -11.45
N PRO A 94 -0.96 13.57 -12.71
CA PRO A 94 -0.11 12.58 -13.37
C PRO A 94 1.31 12.51 -12.77
N GLU A 95 1.84 13.60 -12.21
CA GLU A 95 3.15 13.61 -11.57
C GLU A 95 3.09 12.82 -10.25
N VAL A 96 2.06 13.05 -9.43
CA VAL A 96 1.83 12.28 -8.20
C VAL A 96 1.61 10.81 -8.52
N ARG A 97 0.91 10.50 -9.61
CA ARG A 97 0.65 9.12 -10.04
C ARG A 97 1.93 8.38 -10.43
N ALA A 98 2.78 9.02 -11.25
CA ALA A 98 4.07 8.45 -11.65
C ALA A 98 5.02 8.34 -10.45
N TRP A 99 5.03 9.35 -9.57
CA TRP A 99 5.79 9.31 -8.33
C TRP A 99 5.34 8.17 -7.42
N LEU A 100 4.03 7.97 -7.27
CA LEU A 100 3.47 6.92 -6.43
C LEU A 100 3.78 5.52 -6.99
N GLN A 101 3.70 5.35 -8.31
CA GLN A 101 4.13 4.13 -8.98
C GLN A 101 5.60 3.82 -8.68
N ALA A 102 6.50 4.79 -8.89
CA ALA A 102 7.92 4.64 -8.60
C ALA A 102 8.20 4.34 -7.12
N LYS A 103 7.46 4.97 -6.20
CA LYS A 103 7.58 4.71 -4.77
C LYS A 103 7.15 3.29 -4.39
N ILE A 104 6.06 2.78 -4.96
CA ILE A 104 5.61 1.41 -4.72
C ILE A 104 6.61 0.42 -5.32
N GLU A 105 7.17 0.70 -6.51
CA GLU A 105 8.24 -0.11 -7.09
C GLU A 105 9.47 -0.17 -6.19
N CYS A 106 9.95 0.98 -5.69
CA CYS A 106 11.04 1.01 -4.71
C CYS A 106 10.69 0.21 -3.44
N ALA A 107 9.45 0.32 -2.94
CA ALA A 107 9.01 -0.41 -1.77
C ALA A 107 8.99 -1.94 -2.01
N LEU A 108 8.57 -2.39 -3.20
CA LEU A 108 8.63 -3.79 -3.61
C LEU A 108 10.07 -4.31 -3.68
N ILE A 109 11.00 -3.51 -4.23
CA ILE A 109 12.43 -3.86 -4.28
C ILE A 109 12.99 -3.99 -2.85
N LEU A 110 12.69 -3.02 -1.99
CA LEU A 110 13.12 -3.05 -0.58
C LEU A 110 12.53 -4.26 0.17
N ALA A 111 11.26 -4.57 -0.05
CA ALA A 111 10.62 -5.75 0.54
C ALA A 111 11.28 -7.07 0.07
N LEU A 112 11.70 -7.13 -1.20
CA LEU A 112 12.46 -8.26 -1.75
C LEU A 112 13.89 -8.33 -1.17
N GLU A 113 14.56 -7.20 -0.96
CA GLU A 113 15.89 -7.15 -0.34
C GLU A 113 15.86 -7.54 1.14
N ASP A 114 14.85 -7.08 1.89
CA ASP A 114 14.66 -7.43 3.30
C ASP A 114 14.43 -8.94 3.48
N LYS A 115 13.68 -9.58 2.58
CA LYS A 115 13.53 -11.05 2.55
C LYS A 115 14.82 -11.81 2.24
N ARG A 116 15.82 -11.18 1.61
CA ARG A 116 17.08 -11.81 1.20
C ARG A 116 18.15 -11.83 2.28
N VAL A 117 17.93 -11.19 3.43
CA VAL A 117 18.75 -11.38 4.62
C VAL A 117 18.06 -12.37 5.55
N PRO A 118 18.29 -13.69 5.40
CA PRO A 118 18.17 -14.57 6.55
C PRO A 118 19.22 -14.07 7.54
N THR A 119 18.77 -13.61 8.72
CA THR A 119 19.64 -13.49 9.87
C THR A 119 20.07 -14.90 10.26
N GLU A 120 21.12 -15.35 9.58
CA GLU A 120 22.04 -16.34 10.11
C GLU A 120 22.74 -15.67 11.30
N ASP A 121 22.10 -15.72 12.47
CA ASP A 121 22.82 -15.65 13.73
C ASP A 121 22.28 -16.77 14.62
N LYS A 122 22.76 -17.97 14.29
CA LYS A 122 22.87 -19.04 15.28
C LYS A 122 24.05 -18.68 16.17
N VAL A 123 23.80 -18.37 17.45
CA VAL A 123 24.66 -18.77 18.57
C VAL A 123 23.80 -19.03 19.81
#